data_AF-A0A1X6ZHD1-F1
#
_entry.id   AF-A0A1X6ZHD1-F1
#
_cell.length_a   1.000
_cell.length_b   1.000
_cell.length_c   1.000
_cell.angle_alpha   90.00
_cell.angle_beta   90.00
_cell.angle_gamma   90.00
#
_symmetry.space_group_name_H-M   'P 1'
#
loop_
_entity.id
_entity.type
_entity.pdbx_description
1 polymer ?
#
loop_
_entity_poly.entity_id
_entity_poly.type
_entity_poly.pdbx_seq_one_letter_code
_entity_poly.pdbx_strand_id
1 'polypeptide(L)'
;MIRILTCLFFLLPFQAVANGCHGDVACPLGDRSYHVLEPDGWDGETPLPVLLHFHGWARQGDVVVNHERIAGATKLRGVLLVAPNGLGKSWNFWSADTRDVGFADRVLEDVAKRYPIDPDQIYVSGYSYGGAMAWRFVCQSGDDVTALLAVAGSIRQTEDCPQAPAQVRHVHGTDDTVMGFPFGPGGDTTYPVALWRQKFHCDTAIPRGDWSVKPFLTLSRVEWTDCAQGQVTLDIHPGGHFIPHGWIGWQLDELAGRTPVYP
;
A
#
# COMPACT_ATOMS: atom_id res chain seq x y z
N MET A 1 -10.96 42.30 -42.46
CA MET A 1 -11.09 40.84 -42.58
C MET A 1 -10.02 40.18 -41.73
N ILE A 2 -10.36 39.81 -40.49
CA ILE A 2 -9.43 39.16 -39.55
C ILE A 2 -9.81 37.68 -39.53
N ARG A 3 -8.93 36.82 -40.05
CA ARG A 3 -9.09 35.35 -40.02
C ARG A 3 -8.60 34.84 -38.68
N ILE A 4 -9.53 34.36 -37.86
CA ILE A 4 -9.25 33.59 -36.64
C ILE A 4 -8.84 32.19 -37.10
N LEU A 5 -7.56 31.83 -36.91
CA LEU A 5 -7.11 30.45 -37.05
C LEU A 5 -7.48 29.69 -35.77
N THR A 6 -8.46 28.82 -35.87
CA THR A 6 -8.79 27.85 -34.83
C THR A 6 -7.75 26.73 -34.87
N CYS A 7 -6.82 26.71 -33.92
CA CYS A 7 -5.96 25.55 -33.70
C CYS A 7 -6.82 24.42 -33.10
N LEU A 8 -7.22 23.44 -33.92
CA LEU A 8 -7.70 22.16 -33.42
C LEU A 8 -6.53 21.41 -32.78
N PHE A 9 -6.52 21.33 -31.46
CA PHE A 9 -5.74 20.31 -30.75
C PHE A 9 -6.38 18.95 -31.05
N PHE A 10 -5.74 18.17 -31.91
CA PHE A 10 -6.04 16.75 -32.02
C PHE A 10 -5.56 16.07 -30.74
N LEU A 11 -6.49 15.73 -29.85
CA LEU A 11 -6.29 14.71 -28.83
C LEU A 11 -6.03 13.40 -29.57
N LEU A 12 -4.78 12.97 -29.62
CA LEU A 12 -4.46 11.63 -30.07
C LEU A 12 -5.11 10.63 -29.10
N PRO A 13 -5.86 9.63 -29.59
CA PRO A 13 -6.36 8.59 -28.72
C PRO A 13 -5.16 7.88 -28.08
N PHE A 14 -5.19 7.78 -26.76
CA PHE A 14 -4.26 6.94 -26.01
C PHE A 14 -4.55 5.51 -26.47
N GLN A 15 -3.83 5.02 -27.47
CA GLN A 15 -3.89 3.61 -27.79
C GLN A 15 -3.29 2.90 -26.59
N ALA A 16 -4.14 2.20 -25.84
CA ALA A 16 -3.70 1.21 -24.88
C ALA A 16 -2.75 0.28 -25.63
N VAL A 17 -1.45 0.50 -25.45
CA VAL A 17 -0.45 -0.42 -25.93
C VAL A 17 -0.81 -1.71 -25.23
N ALA A 18 -1.13 -2.76 -26.00
CA ALA A 18 -1.21 -4.11 -25.50
C ALA A 18 0.17 -4.48 -24.96
N ASN A 19 0.50 -3.97 -23.77
CA ASN A 19 1.73 -4.26 -23.07
C ASN A 19 1.59 -5.72 -22.68
N GLY A 20 2.44 -6.57 -23.26
CA GLY A 20 2.38 -8.03 -23.12
C GLY A 20 2.65 -8.56 -21.71
N CYS A 21 2.40 -7.77 -20.67
CA CYS A 21 2.46 -8.13 -19.27
C CYS A 21 1.18 -7.68 -18.57
N HIS A 22 0.56 -8.61 -17.85
CA HIS A 22 -0.70 -8.44 -17.13
C HIS A 22 -0.90 -9.69 -16.27
N GLY A 23 -1.45 -9.52 -15.06
CA GLY A 23 -1.70 -10.62 -14.13
C GLY A 23 -0.44 -11.46 -13.92
N ASP A 24 -0.49 -12.73 -14.30
CA ASP A 24 0.62 -13.69 -14.16
C ASP A 24 1.84 -13.35 -15.02
N VAL A 25 1.68 -12.55 -16.08
CA VAL A 25 2.78 -12.20 -16.97
C VAL A 25 3.45 -10.93 -16.47
N ALA A 26 4.69 -11.06 -15.99
CA ALA A 26 5.45 -9.96 -15.41
C ALA A 26 5.87 -8.91 -16.46
N CYS A 27 5.74 -7.64 -16.11
CA CYS A 27 6.27 -6.49 -16.83
C CYS A 27 7.78 -6.38 -16.58
N PRO A 28 8.64 -6.51 -17.60
CA PRO A 28 10.07 -6.30 -17.44
C PRO A 28 10.37 -4.82 -17.19
N LEU A 29 11.30 -4.55 -16.28
CA LEU A 29 11.80 -3.21 -15.96
C LEU A 29 13.29 -3.31 -15.57
N GLY A 30 14.16 -3.15 -16.57
CA GLY A 30 15.60 -3.35 -16.41
C GLY A 30 15.96 -4.79 -16.07
N ASP A 31 16.68 -5.00 -14.98
CA ASP A 31 17.08 -6.31 -14.44
C ASP A 31 16.02 -6.93 -13.51
N ARG A 32 14.88 -6.25 -13.33
CA ARG A 32 13.77 -6.66 -12.47
C ARG A 32 12.46 -6.66 -13.23
N SER A 33 11.37 -6.97 -12.54
CA SER A 33 10.03 -6.99 -13.12
C SER A 33 8.97 -6.72 -12.06
N TYR A 34 7.75 -6.49 -12.49
CA TYR A 34 6.59 -6.35 -11.63
C TYR A 34 5.35 -6.93 -12.30
N HIS A 35 4.30 -7.19 -11.54
CA HIS A 35 3.01 -7.61 -12.05
C HIS A 35 2.01 -6.46 -11.90
N VAL A 36 1.03 -6.40 -12.78
CA VAL A 36 -0.05 -5.41 -12.73
C VAL A 36 -1.38 -6.11 -12.98
N LEU A 37 -2.40 -5.72 -12.23
CA LEU A 37 -3.74 -6.27 -12.31
C LEU A 37 -4.77 -5.15 -12.20
N GLU A 38 -5.47 -4.91 -13.29
CA GLU A 38 -6.56 -3.96 -13.46
C GLU A 38 -7.78 -4.40 -12.65
N PRO A 39 -8.61 -3.46 -12.19
CA PRO A 39 -9.82 -3.80 -11.51
C PRO A 39 -10.90 -4.35 -12.46
N ASP A 40 -11.89 -5.03 -11.89
CA ASP A 40 -13.01 -5.57 -12.67
C ASP A 40 -13.84 -4.43 -13.27
N GLY A 41 -14.17 -4.57 -14.55
CA GLY A 41 -15.05 -3.62 -15.24
C GLY A 41 -14.43 -2.25 -15.57
N TRP A 42 -13.10 -2.11 -15.48
CA TRP A 42 -12.42 -0.91 -15.94
C TRP A 42 -12.63 -0.69 -17.44
N ASP A 43 -12.87 0.57 -17.83
CA ASP A 43 -13.19 0.98 -19.20
C ASP A 43 -11.96 1.18 -20.10
N GLY A 44 -10.76 1.12 -19.53
CA GLY A 44 -9.50 1.36 -20.24
C GLY A 44 -9.09 2.84 -20.30
N GLU A 45 -9.91 3.76 -19.77
CA GLU A 45 -9.74 5.21 -19.93
C GLU A 45 -9.75 5.97 -18.60
N THR A 46 -10.61 5.57 -17.66
CA THR A 46 -10.78 6.25 -16.36
C THR A 46 -9.49 6.14 -15.54
N PRO A 47 -8.94 7.26 -15.01
CA PRO A 47 -7.79 7.23 -14.12
C PRO A 47 -8.00 6.33 -12.90
N LEU A 48 -7.02 5.47 -12.63
CA LEU A 48 -7.10 4.47 -11.57
C LEU A 48 -6.31 4.88 -10.32
N PRO A 49 -6.90 4.79 -9.12
CA PRO A 49 -6.15 4.63 -7.88
C PRO A 49 -5.17 3.45 -7.98
N VAL A 50 -4.01 3.56 -7.35
CA VAL A 50 -2.97 2.52 -7.39
C VAL A 50 -2.76 1.93 -6.00
N LEU A 51 -2.66 0.60 -5.91
CA LEU A 51 -2.10 -0.08 -4.74
C LEU A 51 -0.78 -0.76 -5.12
N LEU A 52 0.34 -0.17 -4.72
CA LEU A 52 1.65 -0.80 -4.79
C LEU A 52 1.81 -1.77 -3.63
N HIS A 53 1.77 -3.08 -3.88
CA HIS A 53 1.84 -4.12 -2.84
C HIS A 53 3.12 -4.95 -2.90
N PHE A 54 3.93 -4.90 -1.84
CA PHE A 54 5.14 -5.70 -1.70
C PHE A 54 4.84 -7.09 -1.12
N HIS A 55 5.33 -8.14 -1.79
CA HIS A 55 5.16 -9.53 -1.35
C HIS A 55 6.00 -9.87 -0.10
N GLY A 56 5.61 -10.92 0.63
CA GLY A 56 6.37 -11.48 1.75
C GLY A 56 7.63 -12.26 1.33
N TRP A 57 8.42 -12.71 2.30
CA TRP A 57 9.67 -13.45 2.04
C TRP A 57 9.44 -14.73 1.20
N ALA A 58 10.38 -15.02 0.30
CA ALA A 58 10.35 -16.16 -0.61
C ALA A 58 9.12 -16.20 -1.54
N ARG A 59 8.48 -15.05 -1.79
CA ARG A 59 7.40 -14.86 -2.77
C ARG A 59 7.82 -13.88 -3.86
N GLN A 60 6.91 -13.63 -4.78
CA GLN A 60 7.02 -12.73 -5.93
C GLN A 60 5.64 -12.12 -6.20
N GLY A 61 5.56 -11.17 -7.13
CA GLY A 61 4.35 -10.42 -7.46
C GLY A 61 3.24 -11.27 -8.09
N ASP A 62 3.56 -12.39 -8.75
CA ASP A 62 2.58 -13.36 -9.27
C ASP A 62 1.66 -13.87 -8.16
N VAL A 63 2.21 -14.16 -6.98
CA VAL A 63 1.41 -14.59 -5.82
C VAL A 63 0.47 -13.48 -5.35
N VAL A 64 0.90 -12.21 -5.44
CA VAL A 64 0.11 -11.06 -4.99
C VAL A 64 -1.11 -10.84 -5.87
N VAL A 65 -0.93 -10.87 -7.20
CA VAL A 65 -2.03 -10.69 -8.17
C VAL A 65 -3.03 -11.85 -8.19
N ASN A 66 -2.68 -12.99 -7.60
CA ASN A 66 -3.59 -14.13 -7.39
C ASN A 66 -4.13 -14.25 -5.97
N HIS A 67 -3.68 -13.41 -5.03
CA HIS A 67 -4.07 -13.53 -3.63
C HIS A 67 -5.44 -12.89 -3.38
N GLU A 68 -6.46 -13.69 -3.06
CA GLU A 68 -7.84 -13.22 -2.88
C GLU A 68 -7.98 -12.01 -1.94
N ARG A 69 -7.28 -12.00 -0.79
CA ARG A 69 -7.37 -10.87 0.16
C ARG A 69 -6.68 -9.58 -0.32
N ILE A 70 -5.88 -9.64 -1.39
CA ILE A 70 -5.17 -8.48 -1.97
C ILE A 70 -5.79 -8.16 -3.33
N ALA A 71 -5.64 -9.06 -4.31
CA ALA A 71 -6.18 -8.93 -5.65
C ALA A 71 -7.71 -8.84 -5.66
N GLY A 72 -8.41 -9.68 -4.89
CA GLY A 72 -9.87 -9.59 -4.78
C GLY A 72 -10.31 -8.26 -4.16
N ALA A 73 -9.55 -7.74 -3.19
CA ALA A 73 -9.85 -6.47 -2.57
C ALA A 73 -9.71 -5.29 -3.55
N THR A 74 -8.64 -5.23 -4.34
CA THR A 74 -8.41 -4.16 -5.33
C THR A 74 -9.34 -4.26 -6.52
N LYS A 75 -9.56 -5.48 -7.03
CA LYS A 75 -10.39 -5.73 -8.21
C LYS A 75 -11.80 -5.20 -8.07
N LEU A 76 -12.42 -5.43 -6.91
CA LEU A 76 -13.79 -5.00 -6.62
C LEU A 76 -13.92 -3.50 -6.31
N ARG A 77 -12.79 -2.80 -6.11
CA ARG A 77 -12.79 -1.40 -5.64
C ARG A 77 -12.35 -0.40 -6.68
N GLY A 78 -12.10 -0.84 -7.92
CA GLY A 78 -11.59 0.06 -8.96
C GLY A 78 -10.15 0.49 -8.70
N VAL A 79 -9.34 -0.35 -8.06
CA VAL A 79 -7.93 -0.04 -7.73
C VAL A 79 -7.00 -0.89 -8.58
N LEU A 80 -6.04 -0.26 -9.25
CA LEU A 80 -4.97 -0.92 -9.99
C LEU A 80 -3.98 -1.53 -9.00
N LEU A 81 -3.83 -2.85 -9.01
CA LEU A 81 -2.84 -3.54 -8.18
C LEU A 81 -1.51 -3.63 -8.91
N VAL A 82 -0.45 -3.16 -8.27
CA VAL A 82 0.93 -3.21 -8.77
C VAL A 82 1.77 -4.01 -7.78
N ALA A 83 2.39 -5.10 -8.25
CA ALA A 83 3.11 -6.05 -7.40
C ALA A 83 4.55 -6.28 -7.90
N PRO A 84 5.54 -5.53 -7.39
CA PRO A 84 6.93 -5.64 -7.83
C PRO A 84 7.60 -6.94 -7.37
N ASN A 85 8.56 -7.43 -8.16
CA ASN A 85 9.36 -8.61 -7.83
C ASN A 85 10.64 -8.26 -7.07
N GLY A 86 10.80 -8.86 -5.90
CA GLY A 86 11.98 -8.79 -5.05
C GLY A 86 13.19 -9.51 -5.66
N LEU A 87 14.38 -8.95 -5.49
CA LEU A 87 15.60 -9.69 -5.85
C LEU A 87 15.83 -10.82 -4.85
N GLY A 88 16.11 -12.02 -5.36
CA GLY A 88 16.19 -13.22 -4.52
C GLY A 88 14.87 -13.52 -3.79
N LYS A 89 13.72 -13.09 -4.32
CA LYS A 89 12.39 -13.25 -3.69
C LYS A 89 12.32 -12.59 -2.31
N SER A 90 13.01 -11.46 -2.15
CA SER A 90 13.10 -10.73 -0.88
C SER A 90 13.32 -9.23 -1.10
N TRP A 91 13.38 -8.50 0.01
CA TRP A 91 13.54 -7.06 0.09
C TRP A 91 14.63 -6.69 1.09
N ASN A 92 15.41 -5.68 0.78
CA ASN A 92 16.34 -5.06 1.71
C ASN A 92 15.69 -3.82 2.33
N PHE A 93 15.03 -3.95 3.47
CA PHE A 93 14.43 -2.83 4.22
C PHE A 93 15.25 -2.40 5.44
N TRP A 94 16.34 -3.11 5.72
CA TRP A 94 17.19 -2.90 6.90
C TRP A 94 18.00 -1.60 6.84
N SER A 95 18.19 -1.05 5.64
CA SER A 95 18.91 0.19 5.40
C SER A 95 18.05 1.17 4.58
N ALA A 96 18.20 2.46 4.88
CA ALA A 96 17.62 3.54 4.10
C ALA A 96 18.18 3.58 2.66
N ASP A 97 19.46 3.21 2.47
CA ASP A 97 20.15 3.24 1.18
C ASP A 97 19.79 2.07 0.24
N THR A 98 18.67 1.40 0.50
CA THR A 98 18.27 0.25 -0.29
C THR A 98 17.86 0.65 -1.71
N ARG A 99 18.37 -0.10 -2.70
CA ARG A 99 17.94 0.02 -4.10
C ARG A 99 16.47 -0.38 -4.34
N ASP A 100 15.83 -1.01 -3.37
CA ASP A 100 14.43 -1.42 -3.49
C ASP A 100 13.45 -0.23 -3.48
N VAL A 101 13.80 0.88 -2.81
CA VAL A 101 13.01 2.12 -2.87
C VAL A 101 13.03 2.70 -4.29
N GLY A 102 14.22 2.98 -4.82
CA GLY A 102 14.34 3.52 -6.19
C GLY A 102 13.86 2.56 -7.27
N PHE A 103 13.81 1.25 -7.01
CA PHE A 103 13.12 0.32 -7.91
C PHE A 103 11.60 0.50 -7.87
N ALA A 104 11.00 0.63 -6.69
CA ALA A 104 9.57 0.87 -6.54
C ALA A 104 9.13 2.20 -7.17
N ASP A 105 9.93 3.26 -7.04
CA ASP A 105 9.69 4.54 -7.72
C ASP A 105 9.62 4.35 -9.25
N ARG A 106 10.63 3.67 -9.82
CA ARG A 106 10.63 3.37 -11.26
C ARG A 106 9.47 2.49 -11.70
N VAL A 107 8.96 1.61 -10.83
CA VAL A 107 7.75 0.83 -11.12
C VAL A 107 6.54 1.74 -11.21
N LEU A 108 6.34 2.67 -10.27
CA LEU A 108 5.24 3.64 -10.33
C LEU A 108 5.35 4.54 -11.57
N GLU A 109 6.55 5.01 -11.91
CA GLU A 109 6.80 5.77 -13.14
C GLU A 109 6.48 4.97 -14.41
N ASP A 110 6.84 3.69 -14.44
CA ASP A 110 6.55 2.83 -15.59
C ASP A 110 5.05 2.52 -15.69
N VAL A 111 4.38 2.30 -14.56
CA VAL A 111 2.91 2.15 -14.51
C VAL A 111 2.20 3.40 -15.01
N ALA A 112 2.63 4.60 -14.60
CA ALA A 112 2.05 5.87 -15.05
C ALA A 112 2.18 6.11 -16.57
N LYS A 113 3.15 5.46 -17.24
CA LYS A 113 3.30 5.51 -18.71
C LYS A 113 2.37 4.55 -19.43
N ARG A 114 1.90 3.50 -18.74
CA ARG A 114 1.10 2.40 -19.29
C ARG A 114 -0.39 2.55 -19.01
N TYR A 115 -0.73 3.15 -17.89
CA TYR A 115 -2.09 3.30 -17.38
C TYR A 115 -2.37 4.77 -17.04
N PRO A 116 -3.59 5.27 -17.28
CA PRO A 116 -4.03 6.51 -16.65
C PRO A 116 -4.18 6.22 -15.15
N ILE A 117 -3.29 6.78 -14.34
CA ILE A 117 -3.35 6.67 -12.88
C ILE A 117 -3.78 7.99 -12.27
N ASP A 118 -4.45 7.91 -11.12
CA ASP A 118 -4.76 9.06 -10.29
C ASP A 118 -3.58 9.31 -9.31
N PRO A 119 -2.80 10.38 -9.50
CA PRO A 119 -1.64 10.66 -8.64
C PRO A 119 -2.04 11.01 -7.20
N ASP A 120 -3.29 11.43 -6.97
CA ASP A 120 -3.77 11.77 -5.63
C ASP A 120 -4.25 10.53 -4.85
N GLN A 121 -4.27 9.35 -5.49
CA GLN A 121 -4.71 8.09 -4.91
C GLN A 121 -3.68 6.97 -5.09
N ILE A 122 -2.45 7.23 -4.63
CA ILE A 122 -1.36 6.24 -4.57
C ILE A 122 -1.31 5.64 -3.16
N TYR A 123 -1.64 4.35 -3.07
CA TYR A 123 -1.57 3.56 -1.85
C TYR A 123 -0.37 2.63 -1.90
N VAL A 124 0.32 2.48 -0.77
CA VAL A 124 1.46 1.57 -0.63
C VAL A 124 1.14 0.54 0.43
N SER A 125 1.39 -0.74 0.15
CA SER A 125 1.03 -1.85 1.03
C SER A 125 2.06 -2.96 0.97
N GLY A 126 2.01 -3.85 1.94
CA GLY A 126 2.79 -5.07 1.90
C GLY A 126 2.51 -5.95 3.10
N TYR A 127 2.89 -7.21 2.97
CA TYR A 127 2.76 -8.21 4.02
C TYR A 127 4.12 -8.76 4.45
N SER A 128 4.34 -8.95 5.76
CA SER A 128 5.58 -9.53 6.30
C SER A 128 6.80 -8.69 5.89
N TYR A 129 7.83 -9.30 5.29
CA TYR A 129 8.96 -8.57 4.70
C TYR A 129 8.52 -7.49 3.71
N GLY A 130 7.40 -7.71 3.01
CA GLY A 130 6.79 -6.71 2.16
C GLY A 130 6.15 -5.57 2.95
N GLY A 131 5.59 -5.84 4.13
CA GLY A 131 5.10 -4.81 5.06
C GLY A 131 6.25 -3.93 5.55
N ALA A 132 7.37 -4.54 5.94
CA ALA A 132 8.58 -3.79 6.28
C ALA A 132 9.15 -3.00 5.08
N MET A 133 9.08 -3.56 3.86
CA MET A 133 9.47 -2.83 2.64
C MET A 133 8.53 -1.67 2.33
N ALA A 134 7.22 -1.83 2.52
CA ALA A 134 6.23 -0.77 2.37
C ALA A 134 6.52 0.40 3.33
N TRP A 135 6.81 0.09 4.60
CA TRP A 135 7.28 1.05 5.58
C TRP A 135 8.57 1.75 5.14
N ARG A 136 9.57 1.00 4.67
CA ARG A 136 10.84 1.57 4.18
C ARG A 136 10.61 2.48 2.98
N PHE A 137 9.72 2.10 2.06
CA PHE A 137 9.39 2.90 0.88
C PHE A 137 8.82 4.26 1.28
N VAL A 138 7.72 4.30 2.03
CA VAL A 138 7.09 5.59 2.39
C VAL A 138 7.93 6.43 3.36
N CYS A 139 8.89 5.81 4.05
CA CYS A 139 9.89 6.52 4.87
C CYS A 139 10.86 7.34 4.00
N GLN A 140 11.16 6.88 2.79
CA GLN A 140 12.19 7.46 1.90
C GLN A 140 11.60 8.14 0.65
N SER A 141 10.45 7.68 0.16
CA SER A 141 9.73 8.15 -1.03
C SER A 141 8.21 8.11 -0.75
N GLY A 142 7.77 8.92 0.22
CA GLY A 142 6.42 8.89 0.77
C GLY A 142 5.57 10.11 0.50
N ASP A 143 6.15 11.25 0.09
CA ASP A 143 5.44 12.54 0.13
C ASP A 143 4.21 12.59 -0.81
N ASP A 144 4.26 11.85 -1.92
CA ASP A 144 3.15 11.71 -2.88
C ASP A 144 2.26 10.48 -2.61
N VAL A 145 2.44 9.79 -1.46
CA VAL A 145 1.67 8.60 -1.11
C VAL A 145 0.47 8.98 -0.23
N THR A 146 -0.72 8.68 -0.71
CA THR A 146 -1.99 8.91 0.00
C THR A 146 -2.06 8.11 1.29
N ALA A 147 -1.71 6.81 1.25
CA ALA A 147 -1.70 5.99 2.46
C ALA A 147 -0.74 4.81 2.40
N LEU A 148 -0.12 4.52 3.56
CA LEU A 148 0.49 3.23 3.86
C LEU A 148 -0.54 2.26 4.45
N LEU A 149 -0.64 1.05 3.91
CA LEU A 149 -1.48 -0.06 4.37
C LEU A 149 -0.59 -1.29 4.69
N ALA A 150 0.11 -1.25 5.83
CA ALA A 150 1.12 -2.25 6.20
C ALA A 150 0.54 -3.39 7.04
N VAL A 151 0.92 -4.63 6.72
CA VAL A 151 0.40 -5.85 7.37
C VAL A 151 1.55 -6.68 7.93
N ALA A 152 1.53 -6.92 9.25
CA ALA A 152 2.44 -7.86 9.95
C ALA A 152 3.93 -7.66 9.61
N GLY A 153 4.36 -6.40 9.53
CA GLY A 153 5.74 -6.02 9.22
C GLY A 153 5.93 -4.50 9.23
N SER A 154 7.00 -4.06 9.88
CA SER A 154 7.41 -2.66 9.97
C SER A 154 8.94 -2.56 10.03
N ILE A 155 9.46 -1.34 9.95
CA ILE A 155 10.88 -1.04 10.20
C ILE A 155 11.10 -0.73 11.69
N ARG A 156 12.36 -0.54 12.10
CA ARG A 156 12.68 -0.09 13.45
C ARG A 156 11.98 1.24 13.72
N GLN A 157 11.28 1.33 14.85
CA GLN A 157 10.46 2.50 15.18
C GLN A 157 11.29 3.74 15.58
N THR A 158 12.62 3.60 15.64
CA THR A 158 13.59 4.66 15.90
C THR A 158 14.30 5.14 14.62
N GLU A 159 13.86 4.69 13.45
CA GLU A 159 14.40 5.15 12.17
C GLU A 159 14.01 6.61 11.93
N ASP A 160 14.93 7.36 11.33
CA ASP A 160 14.61 8.68 10.81
C ASP A 160 14.05 8.55 9.39
N CYS A 161 12.86 9.11 9.18
CA CYS A 161 12.19 9.08 7.90
C CYS A 161 12.17 10.49 7.31
N PRO A 162 12.92 10.76 6.23
CA PRO A 162 12.89 12.07 5.59
C PRO A 162 11.52 12.42 5.03
N GLN A 163 10.77 11.42 4.52
CA GLN A 163 9.47 11.61 3.88
C GLN A 163 8.34 10.92 4.65
N ALA A 164 7.10 11.20 4.26
CA ALA A 164 5.92 10.57 4.85
C ALA A 164 4.72 10.46 3.91
N PRO A 165 3.90 9.39 4.05
CA PRO A 165 2.59 9.36 3.42
C PRO A 165 1.59 10.26 4.16
N ALA A 166 0.47 10.63 3.52
CA ALA A 166 -0.58 11.40 4.19
C ALA A 166 -1.32 10.61 5.28
N GLN A 167 -1.42 9.28 5.14
CA GLN A 167 -2.03 8.41 6.14
C GLN A 167 -1.18 7.15 6.38
N VAL A 168 -1.17 6.67 7.62
CA VAL A 168 -0.51 5.43 8.01
C VAL A 168 -1.54 4.51 8.65
N ARG A 169 -1.71 3.32 8.07
CA ARG A 169 -2.58 2.27 8.60
C ARG A 169 -1.78 0.99 8.73
N HIS A 170 -1.70 0.47 9.95
CA HIS A 170 -0.96 -0.74 10.25
C HIS A 170 -1.86 -1.77 10.92
N VAL A 171 -1.73 -3.03 10.53
CA VAL A 171 -2.34 -4.15 11.25
C VAL A 171 -1.32 -5.20 11.63
N HIS A 172 -1.45 -5.71 12.85
CA HIS A 172 -0.50 -6.69 13.37
C HIS A 172 -1.14 -7.63 14.39
N GLY A 173 -0.77 -8.91 14.34
CA GLY A 173 -1.18 -9.90 15.31
C GLY A 173 -0.31 -9.87 16.57
N THR A 174 -0.91 -9.83 17.76
CA THR A 174 -0.15 -9.82 19.04
C THR A 174 0.60 -11.13 19.28
N ASP A 175 0.13 -12.22 18.68
CA ASP A 175 0.73 -13.56 18.77
C ASP A 175 1.60 -13.89 17.54
N ASP A 176 1.92 -12.88 16.71
CA ASP A 176 2.86 -13.04 15.61
C ASP A 176 4.25 -13.41 16.16
N THR A 177 4.79 -14.51 15.67
CA THR A 177 6.13 -15.01 16.04
C THR A 177 7.09 -15.08 14.86
N VAL A 178 6.66 -14.63 13.67
CA VAL A 178 7.47 -14.61 12.44
C VAL A 178 8.09 -13.24 12.26
N MET A 179 7.27 -12.19 12.26
CA MET A 179 7.70 -10.81 12.35
C MET A 179 7.16 -10.23 13.65
N GLY A 180 7.71 -10.71 14.76
CA GLY A 180 7.12 -10.57 16.09
C GLY A 180 6.52 -9.21 16.39
N PHE A 181 5.34 -9.20 17.01
CA PHE A 181 4.65 -7.98 17.38
C PHE A 181 5.58 -7.09 18.23
N PRO A 182 5.89 -5.87 17.78
CA PRO A 182 6.89 -5.04 18.45
C PRO A 182 6.24 -4.34 19.65
N PHE A 183 6.15 -5.03 20.79
CA PHE A 183 5.74 -4.42 22.05
C PHE A 183 6.73 -3.34 22.46
N GLY A 184 6.21 -2.18 22.88
CA GLY A 184 7.01 -1.13 23.48
C GLY A 184 7.31 -1.40 24.96
N PRO A 185 8.05 -0.49 25.62
CA PRO A 185 8.34 -0.59 27.04
C PRO A 185 7.08 -0.83 27.88
N GLY A 186 7.15 -1.78 28.81
CA GLY A 186 6.00 -2.13 29.67
C GLY A 186 4.86 -2.87 28.97
N GLY A 187 5.06 -3.38 27.75
CA GLY A 187 4.03 -4.09 26.99
C GLY A 187 3.14 -3.17 26.16
N ASP A 188 3.61 -1.97 25.83
CA ASP A 188 2.86 -1.00 25.03
C ASP A 188 2.50 -1.59 23.65
N THR A 189 1.21 -1.79 23.42
CA THR A 189 0.66 -2.34 22.19
C THR A 189 0.52 -1.31 21.07
N THR A 190 0.77 -0.04 21.35
CA THR A 190 0.72 1.05 20.36
C THR A 190 2.07 1.35 19.71
N TYR A 191 3.13 0.69 20.20
CA TYR A 191 4.49 0.83 19.70
C TYR A 191 4.72 0.46 18.22
N PRO A 192 3.96 -0.46 17.57
CA PRO A 192 4.13 -0.76 16.15
C PRO A 192 4.01 0.44 15.20
N VAL A 193 3.40 1.55 15.67
CA VAL A 193 3.24 2.80 14.92
C VAL A 193 3.88 4.01 15.62
N ALA A 194 4.76 3.78 16.60
CA ALA A 194 5.39 4.84 17.38
C ALA A 194 6.16 5.84 16.50
N LEU A 195 6.86 5.36 15.47
CA LEU A 195 7.60 6.21 14.53
C LEU A 195 6.69 7.25 13.88
N TRP A 196 5.58 6.81 13.28
CA TRP A 196 4.69 7.73 12.58
C TRP A 196 3.95 8.65 13.53
N ARG A 197 3.54 8.16 14.71
CA ARG A 197 2.97 9.02 15.76
C ARG A 197 3.93 10.14 16.16
N GLN A 198 5.20 9.83 16.33
CA GLN A 198 6.23 10.81 16.67
C GLN A 198 6.46 11.79 15.53
N LYS A 199 6.64 11.30 14.30
CA LYS A 199 6.89 12.12 13.11
C LYS A 199 5.72 13.06 12.80
N PHE A 200 4.50 12.62 13.06
CA PHE A 200 3.27 13.38 12.85
C PHE A 200 2.88 14.27 14.04
N HIS A 201 3.64 14.23 15.14
CA HIS A 201 3.33 14.94 16.38
C HIS A 201 1.90 14.65 16.86
N CYS A 202 1.55 13.37 16.92
CA CYS A 202 0.25 12.93 17.37
C CYS A 202 0.20 12.84 18.91
N ASP A 203 -0.72 13.56 19.54
CA ASP A 203 -0.83 13.60 21.01
C ASP A 203 -1.77 12.50 21.55
N THR A 204 -3.02 12.50 21.09
CA THR A 204 -4.11 11.73 21.73
C THR A 204 -4.41 10.45 20.98
N ALA A 205 -4.31 9.31 21.67
CA ALA A 205 -4.85 8.04 21.19
C ALA A 205 -6.37 8.02 21.34
N ILE A 206 -7.07 7.66 20.27
CA ILE A 206 -8.54 7.56 20.21
C ILE A 206 -8.90 6.10 20.00
N PRO A 207 -9.25 5.35 21.06
CA PRO A 207 -9.75 3.99 20.92
C PRO A 207 -11.09 4.01 20.16
N ARG A 208 -11.17 3.25 19.07
CA ARG A 208 -12.43 3.04 18.33
C ARG A 208 -13.15 1.77 18.76
N GLY A 209 -12.48 0.94 19.55
CA GLY A 209 -13.00 -0.33 20.06
C GLY A 209 -12.80 -1.47 19.07
N ASP A 210 -13.53 -2.55 19.32
CA ASP A 210 -13.41 -3.79 18.57
C ASP A 210 -14.30 -3.76 17.32
N TRP A 211 -13.77 -4.28 16.23
CA TRP A 211 -14.48 -4.45 14.97
C TRP A 211 -14.09 -5.78 14.33
N SER A 212 -14.92 -6.27 13.42
CA SER A 212 -14.60 -7.48 12.67
C SER A 212 -15.22 -7.42 11.29
N VAL A 213 -14.45 -7.88 10.30
CA VAL A 213 -14.95 -8.17 8.96
C VAL A 213 -15.62 -9.55 8.95
N LYS A 214 -14.98 -10.52 9.62
CA LYS A 214 -15.47 -11.89 9.79
C LYS A 214 -15.66 -12.18 11.27
N PRO A 215 -16.73 -12.89 11.68
CA PRO A 215 -17.03 -13.12 13.10
C PRO A 215 -15.94 -13.83 13.91
N PHE A 216 -15.05 -14.57 13.25
CA PHE A 216 -13.96 -15.32 13.91
C PHE A 216 -12.70 -14.49 14.15
N LEU A 217 -12.62 -13.26 13.64
CA LEU A 217 -11.44 -12.41 13.72
C LEU A 217 -11.84 -11.01 14.17
N THR A 218 -11.68 -10.76 15.46
CA THR A 218 -11.82 -9.43 16.06
C THR A 218 -10.51 -8.68 15.95
N LEU A 219 -10.61 -7.41 15.54
CA LEU A 219 -9.54 -6.43 15.56
C LEU A 219 -9.89 -5.31 16.53
N SER A 220 -8.94 -4.84 17.31
CA SER A 220 -9.09 -3.64 18.14
C SER A 220 -8.42 -2.47 17.44
N ARG A 221 -9.14 -1.37 17.26
CA ARG A 221 -8.64 -0.18 16.55
C ARG A 221 -8.32 0.97 17.50
N VAL A 222 -7.17 1.59 17.26
CA VAL A 222 -6.78 2.88 17.84
C VAL A 222 -6.38 3.83 16.71
N GLU A 223 -6.84 5.07 16.81
CA GLU A 223 -6.53 6.12 15.85
C GLU A 223 -5.85 7.32 16.52
N TRP A 224 -5.03 8.02 15.75
CA TRP A 224 -4.50 9.34 16.04
C TRP A 224 -4.83 10.24 14.86
N THR A 225 -5.87 11.05 15.03
CA THR A 225 -6.36 11.98 14.01
C THR A 225 -6.07 13.45 14.35
N ASP A 226 -5.69 13.73 15.61
CA ASP A 226 -5.26 15.05 16.07
C ASP A 226 -3.73 15.10 16.04
N CYS A 227 -3.19 15.19 14.83
CA CYS A 227 -1.76 15.23 14.55
C CYS A 227 -1.44 16.53 13.81
N ALA A 228 -0.21 17.04 13.97
CA ALA A 228 0.23 18.22 13.23
C ALA A 228 0.29 17.97 11.71
N GLN A 229 0.54 16.72 11.32
CA GLN A 229 0.60 16.25 9.93
C GLN A 229 0.04 14.84 9.86
N GLY A 230 -0.64 14.50 8.75
CA GLY A 230 -1.13 13.14 8.49
C GLY A 230 -2.05 12.55 9.56
N GLN A 231 -2.26 11.23 9.49
CA GLN A 231 -3.06 10.47 10.45
C GLN A 231 -2.49 9.06 10.64
N VAL A 232 -2.70 8.46 11.81
CA VAL A 232 -2.26 7.09 12.12
C VAL A 232 -3.42 6.24 12.60
N THR A 233 -3.55 5.04 12.04
CA THR A 233 -4.47 3.99 12.49
C THR A 233 -3.67 2.73 12.78
N LEU A 234 -3.90 2.16 13.96
CA LEU A 234 -3.40 0.84 14.33
C LEU A 234 -4.57 -0.09 14.60
N ASP A 235 -4.58 -1.22 13.89
CA ASP A 235 -5.42 -2.36 14.18
C ASP A 235 -4.57 -3.48 14.77
N ILE A 236 -5.02 -4.10 15.87
CA ILE A 236 -4.37 -5.28 16.44
C ILE A 236 -5.36 -6.44 16.52
N HIS A 237 -4.87 -7.68 16.43
CA HIS A 237 -5.70 -8.87 16.60
C HIS A 237 -4.95 -9.95 17.40
N PRO A 238 -5.64 -10.89 18.08
CA PRO A 238 -4.99 -11.93 18.87
C PRO A 238 -4.32 -13.03 18.02
N GLY A 239 -4.55 -13.05 16.70
CA GLY A 239 -3.94 -14.05 15.82
C GLY A 239 -2.43 -13.86 15.58
N GLY A 240 -1.81 -14.82 14.88
CA GLY A 240 -0.40 -14.78 14.47
C GLY A 240 -0.13 -14.10 13.13
N HIS A 241 0.81 -14.64 12.34
CA HIS A 241 1.33 -14.04 11.10
C HIS A 241 0.43 -14.33 9.89
N PHE A 242 -0.49 -13.43 9.55
CA PHE A 242 -1.33 -13.53 8.35
C PHE A 242 -1.86 -12.16 7.91
N ILE A 243 -2.39 -12.11 6.68
CA ILE A 243 -3.20 -10.98 6.20
C ILE A 243 -4.63 -11.14 6.70
N PRO A 244 -5.15 -10.26 7.58
CA PRO A 244 -6.51 -10.35 8.09
C PRO A 244 -7.55 -10.33 6.98
N HIS A 245 -8.61 -11.13 7.14
CA HIS A 245 -9.69 -11.19 6.15
C HIS A 245 -10.32 -9.82 5.95
N GLY A 246 -10.28 -9.33 4.70
CA GLY A 246 -10.95 -8.11 4.27
C GLY A 246 -10.38 -6.81 4.79
N TRP A 247 -9.29 -6.85 5.56
CA TRP A 247 -8.71 -5.64 6.14
C TRP A 247 -8.25 -4.66 5.07
N ILE A 248 -7.55 -5.13 4.02
CA ILE A 248 -7.10 -4.27 2.90
C ILE A 248 -8.30 -3.63 2.21
N GLY A 249 -9.33 -4.42 1.89
CA GLY A 249 -10.55 -3.91 1.27
C GLY A 249 -11.26 -2.86 2.15
N TRP A 250 -11.39 -3.14 3.44
CA TRP A 250 -11.97 -2.21 4.39
C TRP A 250 -11.22 -0.87 4.41
N GLN A 251 -9.88 -0.90 4.44
CA GLN A 251 -9.08 0.32 4.43
C GLN A 251 -9.27 1.10 3.12
N LEU A 252 -9.29 0.43 1.98
CA LEU A 252 -9.49 1.07 0.68
C LEU A 252 -10.87 1.73 0.57
N ASP A 253 -11.92 1.12 1.13
CA ASP A 253 -13.25 1.73 1.15
C ASP A 253 -13.27 2.98 2.02
N GLU A 254 -12.73 2.92 3.24
CA GLU A 254 -12.65 4.09 4.14
C GLU A 254 -11.85 5.24 3.52
N LEU A 255 -10.70 4.94 2.91
CA LEU A 255 -9.87 5.94 2.24
C LEU A 255 -10.56 6.58 1.05
N ALA A 256 -11.40 5.82 0.33
CA ALA A 256 -12.20 6.33 -0.77
C ALA A 256 -13.54 6.97 -0.33
N GLY A 257 -13.79 7.12 0.98
CA GLY A 257 -15.04 7.67 1.52
C GLY A 257 -16.27 6.78 1.26
N ARG A 258 -16.07 5.49 1.00
CA ARG A 258 -17.13 4.50 0.77
C ARG A 258 -17.45 3.76 2.07
N THR A 259 -18.68 3.28 2.18
CA THR A 259 -19.04 2.34 3.24
C THR A 259 -18.30 1.02 3.02
N PRO A 260 -17.52 0.52 4.00
CA PRO A 260 -16.78 -0.72 3.84
C PRO A 260 -17.68 -1.92 3.55
N VAL A 261 -17.30 -2.71 2.54
CA VAL A 261 -18.02 -3.92 2.13
C VAL A 261 -17.09 -5.12 2.01
N TYR A 262 -17.53 -6.28 2.47
CA TYR A 262 -16.78 -7.53 2.38
C TYR A 262 -17.48 -8.53 1.46
N PRO A 263 -16.75 -9.18 0.53
CA PRO A 263 -17.06 -10.52 0.07
C PRO A 263 -16.23 -11.59 0.79
#